data_AF-A0A7R9TM18-F1
#
_entry.id   AF-A0A7R9TM18-F1
#
_cell.length_a   1.000
_cell.length_b   1.000
_cell.length_c   1.000
_cell.angle_alpha   90.00
_cell.angle_beta   90.00
_cell.angle_gamma   90.00
#
_symmetry.space_group_name_H-M   'P 1'
#
loop_
_entity.id
_entity.type
_entity.pdbx_description
1 polymer ?
#
loop_
_entity_poly.entity_id
_entity_poly.type
_entity_poly.pdbx_seq_one_letter_code
_entity_poly.pdbx_strand_id
1 'polypeptide(L)'
;ADADEPAAPKTFIHELFEGVLTNETRCMFCESVTSRDESFLDLSIDIDADSSVTACLKSFSKTETLSGDEKFCCDTCCTYQEAQKRLRIKKTPQVLCLHLKRFKFIESLGRMKKLSHRVVFPNELRLFNTAVNAEGAEAGYSLFAVVVHIGSGPNHGHYVCLVESQGRWLLFDDESVEIVDEDALEQYYGASGDNVPGNSEHGYLLFYTRDEGPAPTSTAPVVSEPFGRCTTSSAMSSLNAGTKLDPEEAGAEDARKLLLSKFSTVGLGNTL
;
A
#
# COMPACT_ATOMS: atom_id res chain seq x y z
N ALA A 1 14.32 33.73 -6.34
CA ALA A 1 15.64 33.06 -6.46
C ALA A 1 15.62 31.94 -5.45
N ASP A 2 14.90 30.88 -5.77
CA ASP A 2 14.86 29.69 -4.94
C ASP A 2 16.14 28.92 -5.22
N ALA A 3 17.04 28.99 -4.25
CA ALA A 3 18.25 28.19 -4.27
C ALA A 3 17.82 26.72 -4.28
N ASP A 4 18.27 26.01 -5.31
CA ASP A 4 18.20 24.55 -5.43
C ASP A 4 18.95 23.95 -4.24
N GLU A 5 18.22 23.71 -3.15
CA GLU A 5 18.74 22.99 -1.98
C GLU A 5 19.12 21.58 -2.45
N PRO A 6 20.36 21.13 -2.27
CA PRO A 6 20.80 19.85 -2.81
C PRO A 6 19.93 18.75 -2.23
N ALA A 7 19.15 18.09 -3.11
CA ALA A 7 18.26 17.01 -2.72
C ALA A 7 19.03 15.99 -1.89
N ALA A 8 18.50 15.69 -0.70
CA ALA A 8 19.13 14.76 0.24
C ALA A 8 19.46 13.43 -0.46
N PRO A 9 20.58 12.76 -0.10
CA PRO A 9 20.99 11.52 -0.74
C PRO A 9 19.90 10.46 -0.60
N LYS A 10 19.50 9.86 -1.73
CA LYS A 10 18.50 8.80 -1.75
C LYS A 10 19.07 7.54 -1.10
N THR A 11 18.32 7.01 -0.13
CA THR A 11 18.62 5.72 0.49
C THR A 11 17.88 4.60 -0.25
N PHE A 12 18.25 3.35 -0.01
CA PHE A 12 17.53 2.20 -0.59
C PHE A 12 16.03 2.16 -0.22
N ILE A 13 15.63 2.77 0.92
CA ILE A 13 14.21 2.95 1.27
C ILE A 13 13.51 3.81 0.22
N HIS A 14 14.18 4.85 -0.26
CA HIS A 14 13.64 5.70 -1.32
C HIS A 14 13.62 4.96 -2.66
N GLU A 15 14.59 4.09 -2.93
CA GLU A 15 14.57 3.26 -4.14
C GLU A 15 13.40 2.29 -4.18
N LEU A 16 13.05 1.71 -3.02
CA LEU A 16 11.97 0.73 -2.90
C LEU A 16 10.58 1.38 -2.78
N PHE A 17 10.40 2.31 -1.84
CA PHE A 17 9.08 2.81 -1.44
C PHE A 17 8.76 4.22 -1.96
N GLU A 18 9.74 4.99 -2.46
CA GLU A 18 9.46 6.38 -2.88
C GLU A 18 8.72 6.43 -4.22
N GLY A 19 7.46 6.86 -4.14
CA GLY A 19 6.70 7.39 -5.27
C GLY A 19 6.64 8.92 -5.23
N VAL A 20 6.09 9.50 -6.29
CA VAL A 20 5.86 10.95 -6.39
C VAL A 20 4.42 11.20 -6.82
N LEU A 21 3.71 12.04 -6.08
CA LEU A 21 2.41 12.61 -6.43
C LEU A 21 2.60 14.00 -7.01
N THR A 22 1.75 14.37 -7.98
CA THR A 22 1.56 15.75 -8.42
C THR A 22 0.20 16.23 -7.92
N ASN A 23 0.20 17.27 -7.10
CA ASN A 23 -0.98 17.99 -6.66
C ASN A 23 -1.24 19.14 -7.62
N GLU A 24 -2.30 19.03 -8.41
CA GLU A 24 -2.74 20.05 -9.36
C GLU A 24 -3.93 20.82 -8.80
N THR A 25 -3.85 22.15 -8.81
CA THR A 25 -4.98 23.03 -8.46
C THR A 25 -5.25 23.99 -9.61
N ARG A 26 -6.46 23.94 -10.17
CA ARG A 26 -6.94 24.84 -11.22
C ARG A 26 -7.93 25.83 -10.65
N CYS A 27 -7.61 27.12 -10.72
CA CYS A 27 -8.54 28.18 -10.38
C CYS A 27 -9.72 28.20 -11.36
N MET A 28 -10.96 28.25 -10.87
CA MET A 28 -12.15 28.25 -11.74
C MET A 28 -12.49 29.62 -12.33
N PHE A 29 -11.89 30.69 -11.80
CA PHE A 29 -12.12 32.05 -12.29
C PHE A 29 -11.15 32.45 -13.42
N CYS A 30 -9.84 32.27 -13.21
CA CYS A 30 -8.82 32.67 -14.19
C CYS A 30 -8.16 31.49 -14.92
N GLU A 31 -8.55 30.27 -14.59
CA GLU A 31 -8.04 29.03 -15.19
C GLU A 31 -6.54 28.76 -15.00
N SER A 32 -5.84 29.56 -14.19
CA SER A 32 -4.45 29.28 -13.82
C SER A 32 -4.36 27.94 -13.10
N VAL A 33 -3.35 27.15 -13.47
CA VAL A 33 -3.06 25.84 -12.88
C VAL A 33 -1.75 25.94 -12.13
N THR A 34 -1.79 25.60 -10.85
CA THR A 34 -0.59 25.35 -10.04
C THR A 34 -0.38 23.86 -9.91
N SER A 35 0.88 23.43 -9.90
CA SER A 35 1.25 22.02 -9.76
C SER A 35 2.42 21.92 -8.81
N ARG A 36 2.32 21.02 -7.83
CA ARG A 36 3.37 20.76 -6.85
C ARG A 36 3.62 19.26 -6.77
N ASP A 37 4.88 18.87 -6.87
CA ASP A 37 5.29 17.48 -6.68
C ASP A 37 5.62 17.22 -5.21
N GLU A 38 5.16 16.08 -4.70
CA GLU A 38 5.35 15.63 -3.33
C GLU A 38 5.73 14.14 -3.33
N SER A 39 6.85 13.80 -2.68
CA SER A 39 7.25 12.39 -2.51
C SER A 39 6.40 11.70 -1.45
N PHE A 40 6.18 10.40 -1.60
CA PHE A 40 5.49 9.56 -0.61
C PHE A 40 6.17 8.21 -0.45
N LEU A 41 6.03 7.59 0.72
CA LEU A 41 6.47 6.21 1.00
C LEU A 41 5.28 5.23 1.14
N ASP A 42 4.11 5.76 1.51
CA ASP A 42 2.83 5.07 1.55
C ASP A 42 1.71 5.96 0.98
N LEU A 43 0.63 5.32 0.51
CA LEU A 43 -0.60 6.02 0.16
C LEU A 43 -1.70 5.67 1.18
N SER A 44 -2.04 6.65 1.99
CA SER A 44 -3.16 6.57 2.92
C SER A 44 -4.48 6.88 2.19
N ILE A 45 -5.26 5.84 1.89
CA ILE A 45 -6.50 5.94 1.11
C ILE A 45 -7.74 5.87 1.99
N ASP A 46 -8.71 6.74 1.68
CA ASP A 46 -10.03 6.71 2.26
C ASP A 46 -10.82 5.49 1.76
N ILE A 47 -11.60 4.90 2.65
CA ILE A 47 -12.37 3.69 2.38
C ILE A 47 -13.86 3.95 2.44
N ASP A 48 -14.58 3.28 1.53
CA ASP A 48 -16.03 3.31 1.44
C ASP A 48 -16.60 1.91 1.70
N ALA A 49 -17.88 1.85 2.09
CA ALA A 49 -18.60 0.60 2.29
C ALA A 49 -18.73 -0.20 0.98
N ASP A 50 -18.53 -1.51 1.05
CA ASP A 50 -18.66 -2.45 -0.06
C ASP A 50 -17.87 -2.02 -1.32
N SER A 51 -16.62 -1.63 -1.09
CA SER A 51 -15.70 -1.08 -2.09
C SER A 51 -14.54 -2.03 -2.43
N SER A 52 -13.65 -1.59 -3.31
CA SER A 52 -12.36 -2.22 -3.57
C SER A 52 -11.22 -1.21 -3.46
N VAL A 53 -10.00 -1.67 -3.22
CA VAL A 53 -8.79 -0.84 -3.23
C VAL A 53 -8.64 -0.08 -4.54
N THR A 54 -8.96 -0.73 -5.67
CA THR A 54 -8.95 -0.08 -6.98
C THR A 54 -9.94 1.09 -7.05
N ALA A 55 -11.15 0.94 -6.49
CA ALA A 55 -12.14 2.01 -6.44
C ALA A 55 -11.70 3.15 -5.50
N CYS A 56 -11.15 2.82 -4.33
CA CYS A 56 -10.59 3.78 -3.38
C CYS A 56 -9.44 4.60 -3.99
N LEU A 57 -8.51 3.97 -4.71
CA LEU A 57 -7.43 4.65 -5.42
C LEU A 57 -7.95 5.55 -6.55
N LYS A 58 -9.01 5.13 -7.25
CA LYS A 58 -9.67 5.99 -8.25
C LYS A 58 -10.31 7.22 -7.59
N SER A 59 -10.89 7.06 -6.40
CA SER A 59 -11.45 8.15 -5.60
C SER A 59 -10.35 9.10 -5.11
N PHE A 60 -9.22 8.55 -4.67
CA PHE A 60 -8.04 9.32 -4.24
C PHE A 60 -7.52 10.27 -5.34
N SER A 61 -7.54 9.83 -6.60
CA SER A 61 -7.16 10.66 -7.75
C SER A 61 -8.34 11.37 -8.43
N LYS A 62 -9.51 11.46 -7.79
CA LYS A 62 -10.66 12.20 -8.33
C LYS A 62 -10.43 13.71 -8.18
N THR A 63 -10.97 14.49 -9.11
CA THR A 63 -11.00 15.95 -8.94
C THR A 63 -12.01 16.33 -7.86
N GLU A 64 -11.57 17.09 -6.88
CA GLU A 64 -12.39 17.73 -5.84
C GLU A 64 -12.56 19.22 -6.13
N THR A 65 -13.70 19.80 -5.74
CA THR A 65 -13.96 21.24 -5.91
C THR A 65 -13.86 21.94 -4.56
N LEU A 66 -12.89 22.83 -4.45
CA LEU A 66 -12.67 23.72 -3.31
C LEU A 66 -13.68 24.88 -3.39
N SER A 67 -14.63 24.93 -2.45
CA SER A 67 -15.75 25.89 -2.45
C SER A 67 -16.14 26.30 -1.03
N GLY A 68 -17.04 27.29 -0.90
CA GLY A 68 -17.49 27.76 0.42
C GLY A 68 -16.34 28.30 1.27
N ASP A 69 -16.13 27.68 2.43
CA ASP A 69 -15.06 28.03 3.38
C ASP A 69 -13.70 27.42 2.99
N GLU A 70 -13.67 26.47 2.05
CA GLU A 70 -12.45 25.79 1.59
C GLU A 70 -11.84 26.42 0.32
N LYS A 71 -12.18 27.68 0.00
CA LYS A 71 -11.70 28.37 -1.21
C LYS A 71 -10.17 28.48 -1.25
N PHE A 72 -9.62 28.40 -2.47
CA PHE A 72 -8.19 28.52 -2.74
C PHE A 72 -7.79 29.98 -2.93
N CYS A 73 -6.71 30.43 -2.27
CA CYS A 73 -6.13 31.74 -2.52
C CYS A 73 -5.32 31.71 -3.83
N CYS A 74 -5.86 32.31 -4.89
CA CYS A 74 -5.20 32.32 -6.19
C CYS A 74 -4.23 33.49 -6.30
N ASP A 75 -2.94 33.19 -6.54
CA ASP A 75 -1.90 34.22 -6.73
C ASP A 75 -2.15 35.12 -7.94
N THR A 76 -2.76 34.60 -9.01
CA THR A 76 -3.10 35.38 -10.20
C THR A 76 -4.29 36.32 -9.97
N CYS A 77 -5.27 35.89 -9.17
CA CYS A 77 -6.44 36.71 -8.85
C CYS A 77 -6.23 37.59 -7.61
N CYS A 78 -5.16 37.33 -6.83
CA CYS A 78 -4.89 37.91 -5.53
C CYS A 78 -6.08 37.82 -4.55
N THR A 79 -6.88 36.75 -4.63
CA THR A 79 -8.08 36.57 -3.79
C THR A 79 -8.53 35.10 -3.72
N TYR A 80 -9.44 34.79 -2.79
CA TYR A 80 -10.04 33.47 -2.63
C TYR A 80 -11.02 33.15 -3.75
N GLN A 81 -10.76 32.07 -4.47
CA GLN A 81 -11.54 31.60 -5.59
C GLN A 81 -11.92 30.13 -5.41
N GLU A 82 -13.00 29.74 -6.07
CA GLU A 82 -13.29 28.32 -6.26
C GLU A 82 -12.21 27.70 -7.15
N ALA A 83 -11.82 26.48 -6.84
CA ALA A 83 -10.78 25.78 -7.56
C ALA A 83 -11.07 24.28 -7.65
N GLN A 84 -10.51 23.64 -8.67
CA GLN A 84 -10.50 22.20 -8.82
C GLN A 84 -9.13 21.67 -8.40
N LYS A 85 -9.09 20.79 -7.40
CA LYS A 85 -7.88 20.15 -6.92
C LYS A 85 -7.89 18.67 -7.28
N ARG A 86 -6.73 18.11 -7.63
CA ARG A 86 -6.59 16.69 -7.95
C ARG A 86 -5.18 16.20 -7.64
N LEU A 87 -5.08 15.01 -7.06
CA LEU A 87 -3.83 14.28 -6.88
C LEU A 87 -3.62 13.29 -8.03
N ARG A 88 -2.42 13.27 -8.59
CA ARG A 88 -2.01 12.33 -9.64
C ARG A 88 -0.74 11.62 -9.22
N ILE A 89 -0.68 10.32 -9.43
CA ILE A 89 0.59 9.59 -9.28
C ILE A 89 1.44 9.93 -10.51
N LYS A 90 2.65 10.46 -10.28
CA LYS A 90 3.64 10.82 -11.31
C LYS A 90 4.71 9.73 -11.43
N LYS A 91 5.22 9.25 -10.29
CA LYS A 91 6.18 8.14 -10.20
C LYS A 91 5.61 7.08 -9.26
N THR A 92 5.56 5.83 -9.71
CA THR A 92 5.15 4.70 -8.88
C THR A 92 6.37 4.04 -8.22
N PRO A 93 6.28 3.57 -6.96
CA PRO A 93 7.39 2.92 -6.24
C PRO A 93 7.60 1.47 -6.68
N GLN A 94 8.73 0.84 -6.36
CA GLN A 94 8.89 -0.60 -6.58
C GLN A 94 8.00 -1.41 -5.64
N VAL A 95 7.88 -0.98 -4.38
CA VAL A 95 6.98 -1.53 -3.39
C VAL A 95 5.96 -0.45 -3.02
N LEU A 96 4.70 -0.71 -3.34
CA LEU A 96 3.60 0.17 -2.99
C LEU A 96 3.03 -0.26 -1.64
N CYS A 97 3.13 0.62 -0.64
CA CYS A 97 2.45 0.50 0.63
C CYS A 97 1.13 1.28 0.57
N LEU A 98 0.00 0.58 0.75
CA LEU A 98 -1.32 1.19 0.87
C LEU A 98 -1.81 1.09 2.31
N HIS A 99 -2.11 2.23 2.91
CA HIS A 99 -2.72 2.32 4.23
C HIS A 99 -4.22 2.57 4.06
N LEU A 100 -5.04 1.62 4.50
CA LEU A 100 -6.49 1.78 4.52
C LEU A 100 -6.88 2.59 5.76
N LYS A 101 -7.43 3.79 5.58
CA LYS A 101 -7.88 4.68 6.68
C LYS A 101 -9.13 4.13 7.38
N ARG A 102 -8.97 3.03 8.10
CA ARG A 102 -10.02 2.34 8.85
C ARG A 102 -10.40 3.03 10.14
N PHE A 103 -9.77 4.14 10.52
CA PHE A 103 -10.10 4.88 11.74
C PHE A 103 -10.56 6.27 11.39
N LYS A 104 -11.81 6.59 11.74
CA LYS A 104 -12.42 7.89 11.44
C LYS A 104 -13.01 8.48 12.71
N PHE A 105 -12.79 9.78 12.90
CA PHE A 105 -13.47 10.52 13.97
C PHE A 105 -14.93 10.71 13.57
N ILE A 106 -15.86 10.26 14.40
CA ILE A 106 -17.29 10.48 14.18
C ILE A 106 -17.75 11.58 15.13
N GLU A 107 -17.96 12.78 14.59
CA GLU A 107 -18.35 13.98 15.35
C GLU A 107 -19.61 13.75 16.18
N SER A 108 -20.62 13.07 15.62
CA SER A 108 -21.87 12.78 16.34
C SER A 108 -21.69 11.89 17.57
N LEU A 109 -20.61 11.12 17.63
CA LEU A 109 -20.26 10.27 18.77
C LEU A 109 -19.12 10.85 19.63
N GLY A 110 -18.47 11.93 19.17
CA GLY A 110 -17.31 12.54 19.82
C GLY A 110 -16.12 11.59 20.01
N ARG A 111 -15.97 10.56 19.17
CA ARG A 111 -14.89 9.55 19.31
C ARG A 111 -14.43 8.97 17.98
N MET A 112 -13.22 8.43 17.99
CA MET A 112 -12.69 7.60 16.88
C MET A 112 -13.43 6.26 16.83
N LYS A 113 -13.82 5.84 15.62
CA LYS A 113 -14.46 4.55 15.35
C LYS A 113 -13.66 3.78 14.30
N LYS A 114 -13.50 2.47 14.52
CA LYS A 114 -13.01 1.54 13.50
C LYS A 114 -14.10 1.29 12.46
N LEU A 115 -13.78 1.56 11.20
CA LEU A 115 -14.60 1.31 10.03
C LEU A 115 -14.42 -0.16 9.62
N SER A 116 -15.50 -0.93 9.80
CA SER A 116 -15.53 -2.36 9.46
C SER A 116 -16.02 -2.62 8.04
N HIS A 117 -15.98 -1.59 7.18
CA HIS A 117 -16.39 -1.67 5.79
C HIS A 117 -15.64 -2.78 5.05
N ARG A 118 -16.40 -3.57 4.28
CA ARG A 118 -15.84 -4.53 3.34
C ARG A 118 -15.11 -3.78 2.21
N VAL A 119 -13.80 -3.96 2.14
CA VAL A 119 -12.92 -3.42 1.10
C VAL A 119 -12.12 -4.57 0.52
N VAL A 120 -12.41 -4.90 -0.74
CA VAL A 120 -11.69 -5.96 -1.48
C VAL A 120 -10.33 -5.44 -1.92
N PHE A 121 -9.27 -6.18 -1.60
CA PHE A 121 -7.94 -5.94 -2.14
C PHE A 121 -7.60 -7.05 -3.15
N PRO A 122 -7.47 -6.74 -4.45
CA PRO A 122 -7.17 -7.76 -5.45
C PRO A 122 -5.70 -8.19 -5.37
N ASN A 123 -5.39 -9.41 -5.79
CA ASN A 123 -4.00 -9.86 -5.91
C ASN A 123 -3.24 -9.07 -6.96
N GLU A 124 -3.88 -8.75 -8.07
CA GLU A 124 -3.31 -7.90 -9.12
C GLU A 124 -3.95 -6.51 -9.06
N LEU A 125 -3.09 -5.49 -8.98
CA LEU A 125 -3.50 -4.09 -8.98
C LEU A 125 -2.84 -3.37 -10.16
N ARG A 126 -3.62 -2.61 -10.91
CA ARG A 126 -3.11 -1.72 -11.96
C ARG A 126 -3.17 -0.29 -11.47
N LEU A 127 -2.01 0.35 -11.37
CA LEU A 127 -1.93 1.79 -11.14
C LEU A 127 -1.89 2.53 -12.47
N PHE A 128 -2.91 3.34 -12.71
CA PHE A 128 -2.93 4.23 -13.87
C PHE A 128 -2.08 5.45 -13.58
N ASN A 129 -1.05 5.62 -14.38
CA ASN A 129 -0.26 6.83 -14.34
C ASN A 129 -1.04 7.95 -15.03
N THR A 130 -1.51 8.93 -14.26
CA THR A 130 -2.39 10.00 -14.78
C THR A 130 -1.67 11.32 -15.03
N ALA A 131 -0.36 11.38 -14.74
CA ALA A 131 0.48 12.54 -15.01
C ALA A 131 0.84 12.61 -16.51
N VAL A 132 0.98 13.84 -17.03
CA VAL A 132 1.13 14.13 -18.47
C VAL A 132 2.46 13.65 -19.07
N ASN A 133 3.46 13.28 -18.24
CA ASN A 133 4.83 12.93 -18.67
C ASN A 133 5.36 11.67 -17.98
N ALA A 134 4.50 10.71 -17.75
CA ALA A 134 4.81 9.64 -16.83
C ALA A 134 5.44 8.44 -17.54
N GLU A 135 6.71 8.16 -17.24
CA GLU A 135 7.38 6.94 -17.72
C GLU A 135 6.68 5.71 -17.12
N GLY A 136 6.21 4.80 -17.99
CA GLY A 136 5.39 3.66 -17.58
C GLY A 136 3.90 4.01 -17.53
N ALA A 137 3.22 3.85 -18.67
CA ALA A 137 1.82 4.21 -18.86
C ALA A 137 0.83 3.35 -18.02
N GLU A 138 1.29 2.21 -17.51
CA GLU A 138 0.52 1.31 -16.65
C GLU A 138 1.51 0.45 -15.86
N ALA A 139 1.47 0.54 -14.53
CA ALA A 139 2.29 -0.30 -13.67
C ALA A 139 1.39 -1.38 -13.06
N GLY A 140 1.68 -2.63 -13.41
CA GLY A 140 1.13 -3.81 -12.75
C GLY A 140 1.78 -4.01 -11.39
N TYR A 141 1.00 -4.51 -10.45
CA TYR A 141 1.41 -4.77 -9.08
C TYR A 141 0.79 -6.07 -8.60
N SER A 142 1.58 -6.86 -7.89
CA SER A 142 1.16 -8.10 -7.25
C SER A 142 1.17 -7.94 -5.73
N LEU A 143 0.07 -8.27 -5.07
CA LEU A 143 -0.06 -8.27 -3.62
C LEU A 143 0.83 -9.38 -3.04
N PHE A 144 1.69 -9.04 -2.08
CA PHE A 144 2.55 -10.03 -1.43
C PHE A 144 2.49 -9.99 0.09
N ALA A 145 1.96 -8.92 0.70
CA ALA A 145 1.73 -8.91 2.14
C ALA A 145 0.51 -8.07 2.55
N VAL A 146 -0.16 -8.52 3.61
CA VAL A 146 -1.31 -7.86 4.23
C VAL A 146 -1.11 -7.84 5.73
N VAL A 147 -1.03 -6.65 6.32
CA VAL A 147 -1.06 -6.47 7.77
C VAL A 147 -2.51 -6.32 8.20
N VAL A 148 -2.96 -7.15 9.12
CA VAL A 148 -4.34 -7.19 9.62
C VAL A 148 -4.39 -6.62 11.03
N HIS A 149 -5.33 -5.72 11.28
CA HIS A 149 -5.63 -5.24 12.62
C HIS A 149 -6.85 -5.97 13.20
N ILE A 150 -6.61 -6.72 14.27
CA ILE A 150 -7.59 -7.46 15.06
C ILE A 150 -8.01 -6.60 16.25
N GLY A 151 -9.29 -6.25 16.35
CA GLY A 151 -9.80 -5.51 17.50
C GLY A 151 -10.94 -4.57 17.14
N SER A 152 -11.76 -4.22 18.14
CA SER A 152 -12.99 -3.43 17.94
C SER A 152 -12.78 -1.92 17.86
N GLY A 153 -11.64 -1.43 18.35
CA GLY A 153 -11.37 0.00 18.50
C GLY A 153 -9.99 0.41 18.01
N PRO A 154 -9.71 1.72 18.02
CA PRO A 154 -8.40 2.26 17.62
C PRO A 154 -7.32 2.15 18.70
N ASN A 155 -7.71 2.02 19.98
CA ASN A 155 -6.77 2.15 21.09
C ASN A 155 -6.13 0.83 21.52
N HIS A 156 -6.70 -0.30 21.10
CA HIS A 156 -6.23 -1.64 21.45
C HIS A 156 -6.54 -2.58 20.31
N GLY A 157 -5.59 -3.46 20.01
CA GLY A 157 -5.74 -4.49 19.01
C GLY A 157 -4.52 -5.41 18.98
N HIS A 158 -4.59 -6.40 18.11
CA HIS A 158 -3.51 -7.33 17.81
C HIS A 158 -3.21 -7.26 16.31
N TYR A 159 -1.95 -7.38 15.92
CA TYR A 159 -1.53 -7.31 14.53
C TYR A 159 -0.97 -8.65 14.07
N VAL A 160 -1.52 -9.15 12.98
CA VAL A 160 -1.01 -10.34 12.29
C VAL A 160 -0.66 -9.97 10.85
N CYS A 161 0.21 -10.75 10.22
CA CYS A 161 0.67 -10.47 8.86
C CYS A 161 0.48 -11.70 7.97
N LEU A 162 -0.19 -11.53 6.85
CA LEU A 162 -0.25 -12.53 5.79
C LEU A 162 0.77 -12.19 4.72
N VAL A 163 1.55 -13.18 4.29
CA VAL A 163 2.64 -12.98 3.33
C VAL A 163 2.63 -14.09 2.30
N GLU A 164 2.67 -13.71 1.04
CA GLU A 164 2.84 -14.62 -0.09
C GLU A 164 4.32 -14.99 -0.22
N SER A 165 4.59 -16.29 -0.31
CA SER A 165 5.92 -16.84 -0.57
C SER A 165 5.79 -18.13 -1.37
N GLN A 166 6.42 -18.16 -2.56
CA GLN A 166 6.49 -19.34 -3.43
C GLN A 166 5.12 -19.93 -3.81
N GLY A 167 4.12 -19.08 -4.04
CA GLY A 167 2.75 -19.45 -4.40
C GLY A 167 1.89 -19.90 -3.23
N ARG A 168 2.30 -19.61 -1.99
CA ARG A 168 1.56 -19.97 -0.76
C ARG A 168 1.44 -18.77 0.15
N TRP A 169 0.30 -18.66 0.84
CA TRP A 169 0.10 -17.64 1.85
C TRP A 169 0.47 -18.19 3.23
N LEU A 170 1.26 -17.41 3.96
CA LEU A 170 1.70 -17.68 5.32
C LEU A 170 1.11 -16.63 6.24
N LEU A 171 0.37 -17.06 7.27
CA LEU A 171 -0.09 -16.23 8.36
C LEU A 171 0.97 -16.23 9.47
N PHE A 172 1.51 -15.06 9.77
CA PHE A 172 2.40 -14.80 10.88
C PHE A 172 1.62 -14.14 12.03
N ASP A 173 1.52 -14.85 13.14
CA ASP A 173 0.94 -14.38 14.39
C ASP A 173 1.96 -14.59 15.51
N ASP A 174 2.66 -13.50 15.87
CA ASP A 174 3.78 -13.45 16.80
C ASP A 174 4.85 -14.54 16.55
N GLU A 175 4.84 -15.60 17.36
CA GLU A 175 5.78 -16.72 17.29
C GLU A 175 5.29 -17.87 16.40
N SER A 176 4.04 -17.82 15.96
CA SER A 176 3.39 -18.87 15.18
C SER A 176 3.32 -18.51 13.69
N VAL A 177 3.50 -19.54 12.85
CA VAL A 177 3.38 -19.44 11.40
C VAL A 177 2.48 -20.56 10.90
N GLU A 178 1.49 -20.21 10.11
CA GLU A 178 0.51 -21.15 9.56
C GLU A 178 0.38 -20.97 8.05
N ILE A 179 0.27 -22.08 7.30
CA ILE A 179 -0.08 -22.01 5.88
C ILE A 179 -1.59 -21.83 5.77
N VAL A 180 -2.00 -20.81 5.03
CA VAL A 180 -3.39 -20.52 4.72
C VAL A 180 -3.61 -20.55 3.21
N ASP A 181 -4.83 -20.92 2.82
CA ASP A 181 -5.24 -20.82 1.42
C ASP A 181 -5.44 -19.35 1.04
N GLU A 182 -5.25 -19.03 -0.23
CA GLU A 182 -5.44 -17.66 -0.74
C GLU A 182 -6.85 -17.13 -0.49
N ASP A 183 -7.86 -18.00 -0.58
CA ASP A 183 -9.26 -17.66 -0.28
C ASP A 183 -9.45 -17.18 1.18
N ALA A 184 -8.53 -17.51 2.08
CA ALA A 184 -8.56 -16.99 3.45
C ALA A 184 -8.39 -15.47 3.50
N LEU A 185 -7.81 -14.82 2.48
CA LEU A 185 -7.71 -13.37 2.42
C LEU A 185 -9.06 -12.67 2.47
N GLU A 186 -10.12 -13.32 1.96
CA GLU A 186 -11.45 -12.74 1.91
C GLU A 186 -12.02 -12.40 3.29
N GLN A 187 -11.60 -13.14 4.33
CA GLN A 187 -12.03 -12.90 5.70
C GLN A 187 -11.56 -11.54 6.23
N TYR A 188 -10.47 -11.00 5.67
CA TYR A 188 -9.87 -9.74 6.09
C TYR A 188 -10.35 -8.52 5.29
N TYR A 189 -11.25 -8.70 4.30
CA TYR A 189 -11.84 -7.57 3.57
C TYR A 189 -12.68 -6.67 4.48
N GLY A 190 -13.31 -7.24 5.50
CA GLY A 190 -14.25 -6.57 6.39
C GLY A 190 -15.66 -7.13 6.29
N ALA A 191 -16.61 -6.46 6.92
CA ALA A 191 -18.00 -6.90 6.98
C ALA A 191 -18.86 -6.13 5.96
N SER A 192 -19.75 -6.86 5.29
CA SER A 192 -20.88 -6.26 4.56
C SER A 192 -22.06 -6.11 5.53
N GLY A 193 -22.52 -4.87 5.72
CA GLY A 193 -23.63 -4.54 6.63
C GLY A 193 -23.22 -4.23 8.08
N ASP A 194 -24.24 -3.98 8.92
CA ASP A 194 -24.07 -3.45 10.29
C ASP A 194 -23.75 -4.52 11.35
N ASN A 195 -23.82 -5.81 11.00
CA ASN A 195 -23.48 -6.91 11.92
C ASN A 195 -21.96 -7.11 11.97
N VAL A 196 -21.29 -6.22 12.68
CA VAL A 196 -19.85 -6.32 12.95
C VAL A 196 -19.64 -7.18 14.19
N PRO A 197 -18.93 -8.33 14.09
CA PRO A 197 -18.55 -9.12 15.26
C PRO A 197 -17.69 -8.29 16.22
N GLY A 198 -17.80 -8.57 17.53
CA GLY A 198 -17.06 -7.84 18.57
C GLY A 198 -15.53 -7.93 18.45
N ASN A 199 -15.01 -8.92 17.74
CA ASN A 199 -13.60 -8.99 17.34
C ASN A 199 -13.54 -8.92 15.80
N SER A 200 -13.05 -7.80 15.26
CA SER A 200 -13.03 -7.58 13.82
C SER A 200 -11.61 -7.61 13.31
N GLU A 201 -11.36 -8.42 12.28
CA GLU A 201 -10.04 -8.69 11.72
C GLU A 201 -10.03 -8.14 10.31
N HIS A 202 -9.35 -7.01 10.09
CA HIS A 202 -9.43 -6.30 8.82
C HIS A 202 -8.04 -5.93 8.32
N GLY A 203 -7.80 -6.16 7.03
CA GLY A 203 -6.59 -5.69 6.36
C GLY A 203 -6.42 -4.19 6.56
N TYR A 204 -5.27 -3.77 7.04
CA TYR A 204 -4.96 -2.41 7.45
C TYR A 204 -3.87 -1.80 6.58
N LEU A 205 -2.76 -2.51 6.39
CA LEU A 205 -1.72 -2.17 5.42
C LEU A 205 -1.65 -3.25 4.34
N LEU A 206 -1.49 -2.84 3.09
CA LEU A 206 -1.35 -3.73 1.95
C LEU A 206 -0.03 -3.41 1.25
N PHE A 207 0.76 -4.42 0.97
CA PHE A 207 2.02 -4.30 0.27
C PHE A 207 1.94 -5.00 -1.07
N TYR A 208 2.20 -4.20 -2.11
CA TYR A 208 2.23 -4.66 -3.48
C TYR A 208 3.63 -4.47 -4.05
N THR A 209 4.12 -5.48 -4.76
CA THR A 209 5.38 -5.38 -5.52
C THR A 209 5.05 -5.07 -6.96
N ARG A 210 5.80 -4.16 -7.58
CA ARG A 210 5.63 -3.84 -8.99
C ARG A 210 6.02 -5.04 -9.84
N ASP A 211 5.20 -5.37 -10.83
CA ASP A 211 5.54 -6.38 -11.82
C ASP A 211 6.70 -5.82 -12.67
N GLU A 212 7.76 -6.61 -12.83
CA GLU A 212 8.85 -6.26 -13.74
C GLU A 212 8.28 -6.22 -15.17
N GLY A 213 8.00 -5.01 -15.69
CA GLY A 213 7.87 -4.81 -17.12
C GLY A 213 9.18 -5.21 -17.82
N PRO A 214 9.19 -5.46 -19.14
CA PRO A 214 10.41 -5.87 -19.85
C PRO A 214 11.54 -4.88 -19.51
N ALA A 215 12.59 -5.40 -18.88
CA ALA A 215 13.69 -4.59 -18.38
C ALA A 215 14.20 -3.64 -19.48
N PRO A 216 14.48 -2.36 -19.19
CA PRO A 216 15.28 -1.57 -20.09
C PRO A 216 16.61 -2.30 -20.28
N THR A 217 16.97 -2.57 -21.53
CA THR A 217 18.20 -3.25 -21.94
C THR A 217 19.42 -2.44 -21.50
N SER A 218 19.79 -2.56 -20.24
CA SER A 218 21.03 -2.01 -19.70
C SER A 218 22.04 -3.14 -19.61
N THR A 219 22.92 -3.16 -20.60
CA THR A 219 24.11 -4.00 -20.63
C THR A 219 25.07 -3.58 -19.52
N ALA A 220 25.08 -4.32 -18.41
CA ALA A 220 26.19 -4.33 -17.46
C ALA A 220 26.46 -5.78 -17.02
N PRO A 221 27.73 -6.20 -16.88
CA PRO A 221 28.07 -7.60 -16.73
C PRO A 221 27.71 -8.09 -15.32
N VAL A 222 26.88 -9.12 -15.26
CA VAL A 222 26.63 -9.88 -14.02
C VAL A 222 27.92 -10.64 -13.69
N VAL A 223 28.59 -10.24 -12.62
CA VAL A 223 29.66 -11.04 -12.01
C VAL A 223 28.97 -12.20 -11.29
N SER A 224 29.03 -13.38 -11.88
CA SER A 224 28.57 -14.62 -11.29
C SER A 224 29.63 -15.19 -10.34
N GLU A 225 29.31 -15.30 -9.05
CA GLU A 225 30.03 -16.15 -8.10
C GLU A 225 29.12 -17.35 -7.74
N PRO A 226 29.66 -18.58 -7.65
CA PRO A 226 28.86 -19.79 -7.68
C PRO A 226 28.41 -20.21 -6.27
N PHE A 227 27.12 -20.11 -5.98
CA PHE A 227 26.55 -20.84 -4.84
C PHE A 227 26.11 -22.25 -5.27
N GLY A 228 26.55 -23.21 -4.46
CA GLY A 228 26.61 -24.63 -4.76
C GLY A 228 25.29 -25.26 -5.19
N ARG A 229 25.43 -26.14 -6.18
CA ARG A 229 24.41 -27.06 -6.66
C ARG A 229 24.09 -28.06 -5.55
N CYS A 230 22.91 -27.98 -4.93
CA CYS A 230 22.36 -29.11 -4.18
C CYS A 230 21.37 -29.85 -5.07
N THR A 231 21.81 -30.98 -5.60
CA THR A 231 20.95 -31.98 -6.24
C THR A 231 20.36 -32.88 -5.17
N THR A 232 19.06 -32.82 -4.94
CA THR A 232 18.27 -34.01 -4.57
C THR A 232 16.86 -33.89 -5.14
N SER A 233 16.52 -34.88 -5.96
CA SER A 233 15.20 -35.17 -6.49
C SER A 233 14.22 -35.64 -5.40
N SER A 234 12.94 -35.37 -5.67
CA SER A 234 11.75 -36.12 -5.19
C SER A 234 11.29 -35.91 -3.75
N ALA A 235 10.23 -35.11 -3.57
CA ALA A 235 8.89 -35.61 -3.21
C ALA A 235 7.91 -34.43 -3.16
N MET A 236 6.90 -34.44 -4.04
CA MET A 236 5.68 -33.68 -3.79
C MET A 236 4.95 -34.37 -2.64
N SER A 237 5.03 -33.81 -1.44
CA SER A 237 4.09 -34.11 -0.36
C SER A 237 3.10 -32.96 -0.27
N SER A 238 1.83 -33.26 -0.51
CA SER A 238 0.69 -32.38 -0.25
C SER A 238 0.69 -31.96 1.21
N LEU A 239 1.12 -30.74 1.50
CA LEU A 239 0.89 -30.09 2.78
C LEU A 239 -0.51 -29.50 2.74
N ASN A 240 -1.37 -29.91 3.67
CA ASN A 240 -2.76 -29.49 3.71
C ASN A 240 -2.89 -28.11 4.39
N ALA A 241 -3.88 -27.32 3.99
CA ALA A 241 -4.26 -26.08 4.67
C ALA A 241 -4.54 -26.34 6.17
N GLY A 242 -4.10 -25.42 7.04
CA GLY A 242 -4.27 -25.54 8.49
C GLY A 242 -3.22 -26.42 9.21
N THR A 243 -2.12 -26.78 8.53
CA THR A 243 -0.99 -27.45 9.18
C THR A 243 -0.09 -26.40 9.85
N LYS A 244 0.04 -26.48 11.18
CA LYS A 244 1.05 -25.70 11.92
C LYS A 244 2.43 -26.26 11.58
N LEU A 245 3.28 -25.46 10.95
CA LEU A 245 4.62 -25.89 10.52
C LEU A 245 5.70 -25.27 11.38
N ASP A 246 6.78 -26.02 11.56
CA ASP A 246 8.02 -25.45 12.09
C ASP A 246 8.57 -24.41 11.09
N PRO A 247 9.03 -23.23 11.55
CA PRO A 247 9.42 -22.11 10.67
C PRO A 247 10.51 -22.44 9.64
N GLU A 248 11.35 -23.43 9.91
CA GLU A 248 12.39 -23.90 8.99
C GLU A 248 11.82 -24.72 7.81
N GLU A 249 10.75 -25.51 8.01
CA GLU A 249 10.20 -26.38 6.95
C GLU A 249 9.24 -25.65 5.99
N ALA A 250 8.62 -24.54 6.42
CA ALA A 250 7.63 -23.80 5.63
C ALA A 250 8.24 -22.77 4.66
N GLY A 251 9.57 -22.67 4.54
CA GLY A 251 10.21 -21.51 3.94
C GLY A 251 9.93 -20.21 4.71
N ALA A 252 9.45 -20.32 5.96
CA ALA A 252 9.13 -19.18 6.79
C ALA A 252 10.40 -18.48 7.30
N GLU A 253 11.55 -19.15 7.37
CA GLU A 253 12.86 -18.49 7.54
C GLU A 253 13.19 -17.57 6.35
N ASP A 254 12.95 -17.99 5.11
CA ASP A 254 13.17 -17.17 3.92
C ASP A 254 12.12 -16.08 3.79
N ALA A 255 10.85 -16.35 4.09
CA ALA A 255 9.80 -15.34 4.16
C ALA A 255 10.03 -14.37 5.32
N ARG A 256 10.52 -14.82 6.48
CA ARG A 256 10.90 -13.99 7.62
C ARG A 256 12.16 -13.21 7.34
N LYS A 257 13.14 -13.74 6.59
CA LYS A 257 14.30 -12.99 6.08
C LYS A 257 13.91 -12.04 4.95
N LEU A 258 12.93 -12.36 4.12
CA LEU A 258 12.36 -11.47 3.11
C LEU A 258 11.59 -10.33 3.78
N LEU A 259 10.80 -10.64 4.81
CA LEU A 259 10.14 -9.67 5.66
C LEU A 259 11.15 -8.85 6.44
N LEU A 260 12.11 -9.44 7.15
CA LEU A 260 13.12 -8.70 7.90
C LEU A 260 14.05 -7.90 6.97
N SER A 261 14.45 -8.42 5.81
CA SER A 261 15.23 -7.64 4.84
C SER A 261 14.42 -6.49 4.23
N LYS A 262 13.10 -6.64 4.05
CA LYS A 262 12.22 -5.59 3.53
C LYS A 262 11.64 -4.65 4.60
N PHE A 263 11.49 -5.08 5.85
CA PHE A 263 10.78 -4.41 6.96
C PHE A 263 11.67 -4.04 8.16
N SER A 264 12.84 -4.66 8.38
CA SER A 264 13.79 -4.25 9.44
C SER A 264 14.28 -2.81 9.28
N THR A 265 13.93 -2.15 8.17
CA THR A 265 14.40 -0.82 7.83
C THR A 265 13.29 0.23 7.70
N VAL A 266 12.02 -0.13 7.96
CA VAL A 266 10.89 0.83 7.89
C VAL A 266 10.66 1.57 9.22
N GLY A 267 11.41 1.26 10.29
CA GLY A 267 11.42 2.09 11.49
C GLY A 267 10.05 2.25 12.18
N LEU A 268 9.16 1.27 12.06
CA LEU A 268 7.93 1.16 12.87
C LEU A 268 8.22 0.63 14.29
N GLY A 269 9.47 0.71 14.74
CA GLY A 269 9.87 0.43 16.12
C GLY A 269 9.65 1.68 16.97
N ASN A 270 8.39 1.95 17.31
CA ASN A 270 7.91 2.64 18.52
C ASN A 270 6.47 3.14 18.35
N THR A 271 5.58 2.29 17.85
CA THR A 271 4.15 2.33 18.21
C THR A 271 3.56 0.94 17.98
N LEU A 272 4.10 -0.04 18.72
CA LEU A 272 3.53 -1.35 18.97
C LEU A 272 3.57 -1.56 20.48
#